data_AF-A0A920QM57-F1
#
_entry.id   AF-A0A920QM57-F1
#
_cell.length_a   1.000
_cell.length_b   1.000
_cell.length_c   1.000
_cell.angle_alpha   90.00
_cell.angle_beta   90.00
_cell.angle_gamma   90.00
#
_symmetry.space_group_name_H-M   'P 1'
#
loop_
_entity.id
_entity.type
_entity.pdbx_description
1 polymer ?
#
loop_
_entity_poly.entity_id
_entity_poly.type
_entity_poly.pdbx_seq_one_letter_code
_entity_poly.pdbx_strand_id
1 'polypeptide(L)'
;MISIQTAAQLPIYQVQFWEKGTLFHSDNAYFIPNLIFNGVICKTNFPPNTAFRGFGGPQGMANIENVIQEIAIYLQKDALEIRRLNCYAHRGRNITPYGQVVKNHILPEIIDQLAETSRYSKRMKQVEEFNRKSQTHLRGLALTPMKFGISFTTTFLNQGNALVNVYRDGTVQVSTGGTEMGQGLNTKIRQLVADEFAISYQDVKLMITSTEKNNNTPPTAASASTDLNGIAAINACQKIRSKLCVVASKYFATKKERPQTFRQANLF
;
A
#
# COMPACT_ATOMS: atom_id res chain seq x y z
N MET A 1 2.41 -38.63 0.29
CA MET A 1 1.01 -38.82 -0.13
C MET A 1 0.20 -37.77 0.63
N ILE A 2 -0.08 -36.62 0.01
CA ILE A 2 -0.71 -35.48 0.68
C ILE A 2 -2.21 -35.60 0.43
N SER A 3 -2.96 -35.83 1.51
CA SER A 3 -4.41 -36.05 1.50
C SER A 3 -5.15 -34.73 1.31
N ILE A 4 -6.11 -34.73 0.38
CA ILE A 4 -7.06 -33.65 0.16
C ILE A 4 -8.22 -33.87 1.13
N GLN A 5 -8.29 -33.04 2.18
CA GLN A 5 -9.56 -32.78 2.85
C GLN A 5 -9.99 -31.38 2.47
N THR A 6 -10.96 -31.29 1.56
CA THR A 6 -11.81 -30.12 1.43
C THR A 6 -12.42 -29.86 2.80
N ALA A 7 -12.04 -28.75 3.44
CA ALA A 7 -12.67 -28.26 4.66
C ALA A 7 -14.12 -27.81 4.34
N ALA A 8 -14.99 -28.78 4.03
CA ALA A 8 -16.40 -28.65 4.26
C ALA A 8 -16.61 -28.87 5.76
N GLN A 9 -17.27 -27.91 6.43
CA GLN A 9 -17.68 -27.94 7.84
C GLN A 9 -16.65 -27.47 8.89
N LEU A 10 -16.08 -26.28 8.69
CA LEU A 10 -15.89 -25.39 9.84
C LEU A 10 -16.93 -24.26 9.74
N PRO A 11 -17.77 -24.04 10.77
CA PRO A 11 -18.76 -22.96 10.73
C PRO A 11 -18.04 -21.63 10.48
N ILE A 12 -18.54 -20.87 9.51
CA ILE A 12 -18.04 -19.55 9.06
C ILE A 12 -18.14 -18.46 10.16
N TYR A 13 -18.43 -18.85 11.40
CA TYR A 13 -18.57 -17.95 12.53
C TYR A 13 -17.24 -17.87 13.29
N GLN A 14 -16.59 -16.71 13.15
CA GLN A 14 -15.42 -16.22 13.89
C GLN A 14 -14.02 -16.39 13.25
N VAL A 15 -13.84 -15.95 11.99
CA VAL A 15 -12.53 -15.38 11.62
C VAL A 15 -12.50 -13.96 12.18
N GLN A 16 -11.95 -13.80 13.39
CA GLN A 16 -11.84 -12.48 14.02
C GLN A 16 -10.96 -11.56 13.15
N PHE A 17 -11.28 -10.26 13.16
CA PHE A 17 -10.69 -9.19 12.34
C PHE A 17 -9.16 -9.21 12.19
N TRP A 18 -8.45 -9.81 13.15
CA TRP A 18 -6.99 -9.81 13.29
C TRP A 18 -6.29 -10.94 12.52
N GLU A 19 -6.95 -12.08 12.24
CA GLU A 19 -6.30 -13.24 11.60
C GLU A 19 -6.00 -13.00 10.12
N LYS A 20 -6.87 -12.22 9.47
CA LYS A 20 -6.86 -12.03 8.02
C LYS A 20 -5.56 -11.39 7.52
N GLY A 21 -4.98 -10.46 8.29
CA GLY A 21 -3.75 -9.76 7.92
C GLY A 21 -2.59 -10.72 7.70
N THR A 22 -2.34 -11.64 8.63
CA THR A 22 -1.29 -12.65 8.50
C THR A 22 -1.59 -13.63 7.36
N LEU A 23 -2.79 -14.23 7.35
CA LEU A 23 -3.15 -15.28 6.40
C LEU A 23 -3.12 -14.82 4.93
N PHE A 24 -3.53 -13.57 4.65
CA PHE A 24 -3.49 -13.01 3.28
C PHE A 24 -2.09 -12.68 2.76
N HIS A 25 -1.07 -12.74 3.61
CA HIS A 25 0.32 -12.46 3.27
C HIS A 25 1.26 -13.64 3.51
N SER A 26 0.74 -14.77 3.98
CA SER A 26 1.52 -15.99 4.17
C SER A 26 1.96 -16.64 2.83
N ASP A 27 1.44 -16.17 1.70
CA ASP A 27 1.96 -16.50 0.37
C ASP A 27 3.15 -15.63 -0.05
N ASN A 28 3.32 -14.46 0.59
CA ASN A 28 4.18 -13.36 0.16
C ASN A 28 4.15 -13.18 -1.37
N ALA A 29 5.28 -13.27 -2.05
CA ALA A 29 5.39 -13.03 -3.47
C ALA A 29 5.13 -14.28 -4.33
N TYR A 30 4.85 -15.43 -3.72
CA TYR A 30 5.02 -16.73 -4.36
C TYR A 30 3.68 -17.35 -4.77
N PHE A 31 3.63 -17.83 -6.01
CA PHE A 31 2.54 -18.68 -6.45
C PHE A 31 2.79 -20.11 -5.96
N ILE A 32 1.98 -20.53 -4.99
CA ILE A 32 2.02 -21.89 -4.43
C ILE A 32 0.68 -22.54 -4.71
N PRO A 33 0.60 -23.54 -5.63
CA PRO A 33 -0.67 -24.05 -6.12
C PRO A 33 -1.48 -24.79 -5.04
N ASN A 34 -0.80 -25.36 -4.04
CA ASN A 34 -1.42 -26.10 -2.95
C ASN A 34 -0.91 -25.54 -1.63
N LEU A 35 -1.75 -24.81 -0.91
CA LEU A 35 -1.36 -24.11 0.30
C LEU A 35 -2.51 -24.05 1.29
N ILE A 36 -2.23 -24.46 2.53
CA ILE A 36 -3.19 -24.45 3.64
C ILE A 36 -2.54 -23.69 4.79
N PHE A 37 -3.27 -22.73 5.36
CA PHE A 37 -2.84 -22.00 6.54
C PHE A 37 -3.86 -22.15 7.65
N ASN A 38 -3.37 -22.42 8.86
CA ASN A 38 -4.18 -22.44 10.07
C ASN A 38 -3.66 -21.34 11.01
N GLY A 39 -4.56 -20.45 11.44
CA GLY A 39 -4.28 -19.42 12.44
C GLY A 39 -4.98 -19.75 13.75
N VAL A 40 -4.33 -19.45 14.87
CA VAL A 40 -4.94 -19.53 16.21
C VAL A 40 -4.57 -18.26 16.96
N ILE A 41 -5.59 -17.54 17.45
CA ILE A 41 -5.38 -16.42 18.37
C ILE A 41 -5.38 -16.95 19.80
N CYS A 42 -4.23 -16.87 20.45
CA CYS A 42 -4.08 -17.30 21.84
C CYS A 42 -4.47 -16.18 22.81
N LYS A 43 -5.47 -16.44 23.66
CA LYS A 43 -5.72 -15.61 24.85
C LYS A 43 -4.64 -15.90 25.89
N THR A 44 -3.99 -14.86 26.39
CA THR A 44 -2.93 -14.96 27.40
C THR A 44 -3.11 -13.91 28.49
N ASN A 45 -2.37 -14.03 29.60
CA ASN A 45 -2.37 -13.08 30.72
C ASN A 45 -1.32 -11.95 30.56
N PHE A 46 -0.90 -11.65 29.32
CA PHE A 46 -0.01 -10.53 29.00
C PHE A 46 -0.82 -9.29 28.57
N PRO A 47 -0.21 -8.08 28.55
CA PRO A 47 -0.84 -6.91 27.95
C PRO A 47 -1.36 -7.20 26.54
N PRO A 48 -2.56 -6.71 26.16
CA PRO A 48 -3.15 -7.02 24.86
C PRO A 48 -2.31 -6.43 23.73
N ASN A 49 -1.83 -7.30 22.83
CA ASN A 49 -1.20 -6.87 21.60
C ASN A 49 -2.20 -6.12 20.71
N THR A 50 -1.71 -5.13 19.96
CA THR A 50 -2.54 -4.29 19.09
C THR A 50 -1.84 -4.02 17.76
N ALA A 51 -2.41 -3.13 16.95
CA ALA A 51 -1.86 -2.73 15.66
C ALA A 51 -0.42 -2.24 15.79
N PHE A 52 0.47 -2.85 15.01
CA PHE A 52 1.81 -2.36 14.70
C PHE A 52 1.96 -2.29 13.18
N ARG A 53 2.84 -1.43 12.67
CA ARG A 53 3.04 -1.23 11.23
C ARG A 53 3.26 -2.58 10.52
N GLY A 54 2.32 -2.92 9.63
CA GLY A 54 2.25 -4.19 8.90
C GLY A 54 1.07 -5.09 9.29
N PHE A 55 0.51 -4.94 10.50
CA PHE A 55 -0.78 -5.53 10.90
C PHE A 55 -0.90 -7.05 10.60
N GLY A 56 0.09 -7.83 11.03
CA GLY A 56 0.14 -9.30 10.81
C GLY A 56 0.84 -9.71 9.51
N GLY A 57 0.86 -8.85 8.49
CA GLY A 57 1.52 -9.13 7.21
C GLY A 57 3.00 -9.53 7.35
N PRO A 58 3.84 -8.77 8.11
CA PRO A 58 5.24 -9.13 8.33
C PRO A 58 5.43 -10.53 8.92
N GLN A 59 4.55 -10.95 9.83
CA GLN A 59 4.62 -12.27 10.45
C GLN A 59 4.35 -13.39 9.43
N GLY A 60 3.34 -13.23 8.58
CA GLY A 60 3.03 -14.18 7.51
C GLY A 60 4.15 -14.26 6.48
N MET A 61 4.65 -13.10 6.05
CA MET A 61 5.75 -13.00 5.09
C MET A 61 7.05 -13.60 5.64
N ALA A 62 7.42 -13.30 6.90
CA ALA A 62 8.62 -13.87 7.52
C ALA A 62 8.56 -15.40 7.59
N ASN A 63 7.38 -15.98 7.86
CA ASN A 63 7.21 -17.42 7.88
C ASN A 63 7.52 -18.05 6.50
N ILE A 64 6.88 -17.57 5.44
CA ILE A 64 7.08 -18.14 4.11
C ILE A 64 8.47 -17.85 3.55
N GLU A 65 9.10 -16.73 3.90
CA GLU A 65 10.50 -16.46 3.55
C GLU A 65 11.46 -17.47 4.17
N ASN A 66 11.22 -17.90 5.42
CA ASN A 66 12.02 -18.96 6.04
C ASN A 66 11.81 -20.30 5.32
N VAL A 67 10.57 -20.64 4.95
CA VAL A 67 10.29 -21.87 4.18
C VAL A 67 11.02 -21.87 2.84
N ILE A 68 10.95 -20.76 2.10
CA ILE A 68 11.67 -20.62 0.81
C ILE A 68 13.18 -20.67 1.01
N GLN A 69 13.71 -20.09 2.09
CA GLN A 69 15.13 -20.15 2.43
C GLN A 69 15.59 -21.58 2.73
N GLU A 70 14.82 -22.36 3.50
CA GLU A 70 15.10 -23.78 3.77
C GLU A 70 15.06 -24.62 2.49
N ILE A 71 14.11 -24.36 1.59
CA ILE A 71 14.06 -25.00 0.27
C ILE A 71 15.34 -24.71 -0.53
N ALA A 72 15.79 -23.45 -0.53
CA ALA A 72 17.03 -23.07 -1.22
C ALA A 72 18.27 -23.78 -0.65
N ILE A 73 18.35 -23.90 0.68
CA ILE A 73 19.42 -24.63 1.37
C ILE A 73 19.39 -26.11 1.00
N TYR A 74 18.23 -26.75 1.09
CA TYR A 74 18.05 -28.17 0.75
C TYR A 74 18.45 -28.46 -0.70
N LEU A 75 18.07 -27.58 -1.63
CA LEU A 75 18.41 -27.70 -3.05
C LEU A 75 19.83 -27.24 -3.40
N GLN A 76 20.57 -26.68 -2.43
CA GLN A 76 21.89 -26.07 -2.64
C GLN A 76 21.90 -25.03 -3.78
N LYS A 77 20.81 -24.26 -3.87
CA LYS A 77 20.61 -23.21 -4.87
C LYS A 77 20.63 -21.83 -4.21
N ASP A 78 20.97 -20.82 -5.00
CA ASP A 78 20.87 -19.45 -4.56
C ASP A 78 19.41 -19.10 -4.20
N ALA A 79 19.21 -18.47 -3.04
CA ALA A 79 17.87 -18.23 -2.54
C ALA A 79 17.11 -17.22 -3.41
N LEU A 80 17.80 -16.25 -4.04
CA LEU A 80 17.15 -15.33 -4.97
C LEU A 80 16.67 -16.06 -6.23
N GLU A 81 17.41 -17.06 -6.74
CA GLU A 81 16.95 -17.91 -7.84
C GLU A 81 15.62 -18.61 -7.49
N ILE A 82 15.56 -19.26 -6.31
CA ILE A 82 14.34 -19.96 -5.86
C ILE A 82 13.16 -18.99 -5.70
N ARG A 83 13.40 -17.82 -5.10
CA ARG A 83 12.37 -16.77 -4.96
C ARG A 83 11.84 -16.34 -6.33
N ARG A 84 12.73 -16.03 -7.27
CA ARG A 84 12.39 -15.52 -8.61
C ARG A 84 11.59 -16.53 -9.44
N LEU A 85 11.93 -17.82 -9.35
CA LEU A 85 11.21 -18.91 -10.04
C LEU A 85 9.76 -19.06 -9.56
N ASN A 86 9.54 -18.83 -8.26
CA ASN A 86 8.24 -19.03 -7.61
C ASN A 86 7.38 -17.77 -7.54
N CYS A 87 7.90 -16.59 -7.90
CA CYS A 87 7.10 -15.37 -7.95
C CYS A 87 5.82 -15.54 -8.77
N TYR A 88 4.75 -14.85 -8.35
CA TYR A 88 3.56 -14.69 -9.17
C TYR A 88 3.93 -14.24 -10.59
N ALA A 89 3.35 -14.87 -11.59
CA ALA A 89 3.53 -14.53 -12.99
C ALA A 89 2.48 -13.49 -13.44
N HIS A 90 2.64 -12.95 -14.65
CA HIS A 90 1.62 -12.08 -15.26
C HIS A 90 0.38 -12.85 -15.71
N ARG A 91 0.52 -14.14 -16.05
CA ARG A 91 -0.56 -15.02 -16.52
C ARG A 91 -0.39 -16.45 -15.97
N GLY A 92 -1.51 -17.14 -15.75
CA GLY A 92 -1.56 -18.56 -15.34
C GLY A 92 -1.21 -18.82 -13.87
N ARG A 93 -0.11 -18.24 -13.37
CA ARG A 93 0.37 -18.36 -11.99
C ARG A 93 0.16 -17.05 -11.22
N ASN A 94 -1.08 -16.55 -11.18
CA ASN A 94 -1.38 -15.21 -10.68
C ASN A 94 -2.64 -15.12 -9.81
N ILE A 95 -3.13 -16.24 -9.27
CA ILE A 95 -4.27 -16.28 -8.36
C ILE A 95 -3.74 -16.59 -6.96
N THR A 96 -4.08 -15.77 -5.97
CA THR A 96 -3.68 -15.99 -4.58
C THR A 96 -4.43 -17.18 -3.95
N PRO A 97 -3.94 -17.73 -2.82
CA PRO A 97 -4.65 -18.80 -2.11
C PRO A 97 -6.08 -18.44 -1.68
N TYR A 98 -6.39 -17.15 -1.58
CA TYR A 98 -7.72 -16.62 -1.25
C TYR A 98 -8.52 -16.16 -2.48
N GLY A 99 -8.10 -16.58 -3.69
CA GLY A 99 -8.87 -16.40 -4.93
C GLY A 99 -8.76 -15.01 -5.58
N GLN A 100 -7.90 -14.13 -5.08
CA GLN A 100 -7.69 -12.82 -5.69
C GLN A 100 -6.70 -12.93 -6.85
N VAL A 101 -7.07 -12.38 -8.01
CA VAL A 101 -6.14 -12.28 -9.15
C VAL A 101 -5.14 -11.15 -8.90
N VAL A 102 -3.85 -11.48 -8.90
CA VAL A 102 -2.75 -10.52 -8.91
C VAL A 102 -2.61 -9.97 -10.33
N LYS A 103 -2.94 -8.68 -10.49
CA LYS A 103 -2.96 -7.97 -11.77
C LYS A 103 -1.94 -6.83 -11.74
N ASN A 104 -1.39 -6.48 -12.90
CA ASN A 104 -0.54 -5.30 -13.12
C ASN A 104 0.61 -5.16 -12.09
N HIS A 105 1.13 -6.28 -11.58
CA HIS A 105 2.29 -6.25 -10.71
C HIS A 105 3.56 -6.16 -11.55
N ILE A 106 4.62 -5.55 -11.02
CA ILE A 106 5.93 -5.42 -11.68
C ILE A 106 7.05 -6.01 -10.83
N LEU A 107 6.68 -6.97 -9.96
CA LEU A 107 7.58 -7.51 -8.96
C LEU A 107 8.76 -8.30 -9.57
N PRO A 108 8.56 -9.17 -10.57
CA PRO A 108 9.64 -9.77 -11.36
C PRO A 108 10.68 -8.76 -11.85
N GLU A 109 10.21 -7.65 -12.43
CA GLU A 109 11.03 -6.59 -13.02
C GLU A 109 11.80 -5.80 -11.95
N ILE A 110 11.15 -5.49 -10.82
CA ILE A 110 11.79 -4.85 -9.66
C ILE A 110 12.92 -5.74 -9.11
N ILE A 111 12.68 -7.05 -8.99
CA ILE A 111 13.69 -7.99 -8.50
C ILE A 111 14.90 -8.00 -9.43
N ASP A 112 14.69 -8.11 -10.74
CA ASP A 112 15.76 -8.17 -11.73
C ASP A 112 16.57 -6.86 -11.73
N GLN A 113 15.89 -5.70 -11.75
CA GLN A 113 16.53 -4.39 -11.69
C GLN A 113 17.31 -4.19 -10.38
N LEU A 114 16.75 -4.60 -9.23
CA LEU A 114 17.43 -4.47 -7.95
C LEU A 114 18.65 -5.40 -7.85
N ALA A 115 18.54 -6.63 -8.37
CA ALA A 115 19.66 -7.57 -8.41
C ALA A 115 20.83 -7.02 -9.24
N GLU A 116 20.52 -6.42 -10.40
CA GLU A 116 21.51 -5.79 -11.27
C GLU A 116 22.14 -4.54 -10.62
N THR A 117 21.32 -3.56 -10.23
CA THR A 117 21.79 -2.27 -9.71
C THR A 117 22.52 -2.40 -8.37
N SER A 118 22.13 -3.36 -7.54
CA SER A 118 22.83 -3.67 -6.29
C SER A 118 24.10 -4.53 -6.49
N ARG A 119 24.35 -5.00 -7.74
CA ARG A 119 25.43 -5.94 -8.11
C ARG A 119 25.38 -7.21 -7.28
N TYR A 120 24.18 -7.76 -7.08
CA TYR A 120 23.90 -8.87 -6.16
C TYR A 120 24.85 -10.06 -6.38
N SER A 121 24.92 -10.60 -7.60
CA SER A 121 25.76 -11.77 -7.91
C SER A 121 27.25 -11.52 -7.66
N LYS A 122 27.75 -10.31 -7.95
CA LYS A 122 29.14 -9.94 -7.65
C LYS A 122 29.39 -9.89 -6.15
N ARG A 123 28.46 -9.30 -5.38
CA ARG A 123 28.57 -9.19 -3.92
C ARG A 123 28.40 -10.54 -3.21
N MET A 124 27.57 -11.44 -3.74
CA MET A 124 27.46 -12.82 -3.23
C MET A 124 28.81 -13.53 -3.30
N LYS A 125 29.50 -13.49 -4.45
CA LYS A 125 30.86 -14.06 -4.59
C LYS A 125 31.86 -13.45 -3.60
N GLN A 126 31.78 -12.13 -3.38
CA GLN A 126 32.64 -11.45 -2.40
C GLN A 126 32.34 -11.87 -0.95
N VAL A 127 31.07 -12.12 -0.64
CA VAL A 127 30.65 -12.64 0.68
C VAL A 127 31.18 -14.05 0.89
N GLU A 128 31.05 -14.92 -0.11
CA GLU A 128 31.59 -16.29 -0.06
C GLU A 128 33.11 -16.30 0.12
N GLU A 129 33.83 -15.49 -0.65
CA GLU A 129 35.29 -15.38 -0.55
C GLU A 129 35.72 -14.85 0.83
N PHE A 130 35.02 -13.83 1.35
CA PHE A 130 35.29 -13.31 2.68
C PHE A 130 35.07 -14.39 3.76
N ASN A 131 33.94 -15.09 3.70
CA ASN A 131 33.57 -16.11 4.69
C ASN A 131 34.53 -17.31 4.67
N ARG A 132 35.13 -17.66 3.52
CA ARG A 132 36.16 -18.71 3.43
C ARG A 132 37.47 -18.32 4.11
N LYS A 133 37.82 -17.02 4.10
CA LYS A 133 39.09 -16.50 4.63
C LYS A 133 39.00 -16.05 6.09
N SER A 134 37.81 -15.64 6.53
CA SER A 134 37.57 -15.10 7.86
C SER A 134 37.41 -16.21 8.90
N GLN A 135 38.14 -16.11 10.00
CA GLN A 135 38.02 -17.05 11.14
C GLN A 135 37.07 -16.55 12.24
N THR A 136 36.73 -15.26 12.25
CA THR A 136 36.05 -14.60 13.37
C THR A 136 34.73 -13.94 12.98
N HIS A 137 34.51 -13.67 11.70
CA HIS A 137 33.35 -12.93 11.22
C HIS A 137 32.72 -13.60 10.01
N LEU A 138 31.40 -13.50 9.90
CA LEU A 138 30.64 -13.88 8.71
C LEU A 138 29.95 -12.67 8.13
N ARG A 139 29.77 -12.68 6.80
CA ARG A 139 28.93 -11.75 6.07
C ARG A 139 27.74 -12.51 5.49
N GLY A 140 26.60 -11.84 5.43
CA GLY A 140 25.38 -12.32 4.79
C GLY A 140 24.84 -11.30 3.81
N LEU A 141 24.20 -11.78 2.76
CA LEU A 141 23.50 -10.94 1.78
C LEU A 141 22.23 -11.67 1.36
N ALA A 142 21.11 -10.96 1.36
CA ALA A 142 19.82 -11.47 0.95
C ALA A 142 19.06 -10.42 0.14
N LEU A 143 18.22 -10.88 -0.79
CA LEU A 143 17.24 -10.08 -1.50
C LEU A 143 15.89 -10.79 -1.35
N THR A 144 14.94 -10.10 -0.74
CA THR A 144 13.62 -10.63 -0.40
C THR A 144 12.54 -9.79 -1.08
N PRO A 145 11.64 -10.39 -1.87
CA PRO A 145 10.52 -9.69 -2.46
C PRO A 145 9.42 -9.46 -1.44
N MET A 146 8.51 -8.54 -1.74
CA MET A 146 7.35 -8.25 -0.91
C MET A 146 6.13 -7.99 -1.78
N LYS A 147 5.03 -8.70 -1.51
CA LYS A 147 3.68 -8.34 -1.95
C LYS A 147 2.86 -7.97 -0.73
N PHE A 148 2.30 -6.75 -0.72
CA PHE A 148 1.45 -6.29 0.38
C PHE A 148 0.09 -5.81 -0.15
N GLY A 149 -1.00 -6.37 0.38
CA GLY A 149 -2.36 -5.97 0.05
C GLY A 149 -2.72 -4.62 0.67
N ILE A 150 -3.25 -3.71 -0.15
CA ILE A 150 -3.69 -2.39 0.29
C ILE A 150 -5.22 -2.37 0.35
N SER A 151 -5.74 -2.20 1.56
CA SER A 151 -7.12 -1.86 1.95
C SER A 151 -7.33 -2.31 3.40
N PHE A 152 -8.36 -1.79 4.06
CA PHE A 152 -8.89 -2.46 5.24
C PHE A 152 -9.51 -3.80 4.85
N THR A 153 -9.15 -4.87 5.56
CA THR A 153 -9.80 -6.18 5.44
C THR A 153 -11.29 -6.13 5.83
N THR A 154 -11.66 -5.14 6.65
CA THR A 154 -13.04 -4.75 6.93
C THR A 154 -13.55 -3.79 5.87
N THR A 155 -14.38 -4.28 4.96
CA THR A 155 -14.77 -3.55 3.74
C THR A 155 -15.34 -2.16 4.03
N PHE A 156 -16.23 -2.00 5.03
CA PHE A 156 -16.86 -0.72 5.33
C PHE A 156 -15.89 0.36 5.84
N LEU A 157 -14.68 0.00 6.29
CA LEU A 157 -13.68 0.99 6.70
C LEU A 157 -12.96 1.62 5.49
N ASN A 158 -13.14 1.10 4.28
CA ASN A 158 -12.56 1.68 3.06
C ASN A 158 -13.40 2.85 2.56
N GLN A 159 -13.50 3.90 3.39
CA GLN A 159 -14.20 5.15 3.09
C GLN A 159 -13.37 6.34 3.53
N GLY A 160 -13.54 7.48 2.86
CA GLY A 160 -12.86 8.72 3.20
C GLY A 160 -13.81 9.89 2.99
N ASN A 161 -13.58 10.98 3.72
CA ASN A 161 -14.31 12.22 3.52
C ASN A 161 -13.38 13.44 3.57
N ALA A 162 -13.81 14.51 2.93
CA ALA A 162 -13.12 15.78 2.93
C ALA A 162 -14.11 16.93 2.87
N LEU A 163 -13.77 18.02 3.55
CA LEU A 163 -14.45 19.31 3.49
C LEU A 163 -13.48 20.31 2.84
N VAL A 164 -13.93 20.99 1.80
CA VAL A 164 -13.13 21.99 1.07
C VAL A 164 -13.91 23.29 0.98
N ASN A 165 -13.29 24.39 1.41
CA ASN A 165 -13.82 25.73 1.36
C ASN A 165 -12.89 26.61 0.51
N VAL A 166 -13.45 27.33 -0.46
CA VAL A 166 -12.71 28.34 -1.24
C VAL A 166 -13.15 29.72 -0.77
N TYR A 167 -12.20 30.54 -0.32
CA TYR A 167 -12.47 31.89 0.16
C TYR A 167 -12.40 32.90 -0.98
N ARG A 168 -12.91 34.11 -0.73
CA ARG A 168 -12.96 35.18 -1.75
C ARG A 168 -11.58 35.73 -2.11
N ASP A 169 -10.58 35.53 -1.25
CA ASP A 169 -9.19 35.89 -1.50
C ASP A 169 -8.43 34.83 -2.33
N GLY A 170 -9.12 33.79 -2.81
CA GLY A 170 -8.53 32.72 -3.62
C GLY A 170 -7.88 31.60 -2.78
N THR A 171 -7.76 31.76 -1.47
CA THR A 171 -7.21 30.70 -0.62
C THR A 171 -8.19 29.56 -0.43
N VAL A 172 -7.65 28.35 -0.26
CA VAL A 172 -8.43 27.11 -0.12
C VAL A 172 -8.14 26.49 1.22
N GLN A 173 -9.19 26.26 2.01
CA GLN A 173 -9.12 25.47 3.22
C GLN A 173 -9.60 24.04 2.94
N VAL A 174 -8.86 23.05 3.44
CA VAL A 174 -9.23 21.64 3.35
C VAL A 174 -9.14 20.97 4.74
N SER A 175 -10.10 20.11 5.06
CA SER A 175 -10.02 19.17 6.19
C SER A 175 -10.43 17.76 5.76
N THR A 176 -9.80 16.74 6.35
CA THR A 176 -10.09 15.33 6.05
C THR A 176 -10.18 14.53 7.34
N GLY A 177 -10.69 13.30 7.26
CA GLY A 177 -10.68 12.35 8.38
C GLY A 177 -9.31 11.76 8.71
N GLY A 178 -8.33 11.96 7.84
CA GLY A 178 -6.98 11.48 8.05
C GLY A 178 -6.24 12.27 9.14
N THR A 179 -5.43 11.56 9.93
CA THR A 179 -4.58 12.11 10.99
C THR A 179 -3.11 12.08 10.58
N GLU A 180 -2.41 13.18 10.83
CA GLU A 180 -0.96 13.27 10.63
C GLU A 180 -0.22 12.67 11.83
N MET A 181 0.75 11.82 11.55
CA MET A 181 1.60 11.16 12.54
C MET A 181 3.04 10.97 12.03
N GLY A 182 3.46 11.81 11.07
CA GLY A 182 4.82 11.85 10.50
C GLY A 182 4.92 11.25 9.09
N GLN A 183 3.84 10.69 8.55
CA GLN A 183 3.80 10.09 7.21
C GLN A 183 3.64 11.13 6.08
N GLY A 184 3.44 12.40 6.43
CA GLY A 184 3.27 13.50 5.46
C GLY A 184 1.94 13.44 4.73
N LEU A 185 0.90 12.91 5.38
CA LEU A 185 -0.46 12.86 4.83
C LEU A 185 -0.96 14.28 4.54
N ASN A 186 -0.76 15.19 5.48
CA ASN A 186 -1.20 16.57 5.38
C ASN A 186 -0.55 17.29 4.20
N THR A 187 0.73 17.04 3.96
CA THR A 187 1.47 17.56 2.82
C THR A 187 0.90 17.05 1.51
N LYS A 188 0.66 15.73 1.40
CA LYS A 188 0.10 15.11 0.20
C LYS A 188 -1.30 15.63 -0.13
N ILE A 189 -2.18 15.76 0.86
CA ILE A 189 -3.52 16.32 0.65
C ILE A 189 -3.43 17.75 0.11
N ARG A 190 -2.57 18.60 0.69
CA ARG A 190 -2.37 19.98 0.20
C ARG A 190 -1.86 20.02 -1.24
N GLN A 191 -0.92 19.14 -1.60
CA GLN A 191 -0.43 19.03 -2.98
C GLN A 191 -1.55 18.64 -3.95
N LEU A 192 -2.35 17.62 -3.62
CA LEU A 192 -3.47 17.18 -4.46
C LEU A 192 -4.51 18.29 -4.66
N VAL A 193 -4.85 19.04 -3.60
CA VAL A 193 -5.80 20.16 -3.69
C VAL A 193 -5.21 21.31 -4.50
N ALA A 194 -3.94 21.65 -4.29
CA ALA A 194 -3.26 22.71 -5.05
C ALA A 194 -3.22 22.37 -6.55
N ASP A 195 -2.88 21.12 -6.90
CA ASP A 195 -2.87 20.64 -8.28
C ASP A 195 -4.27 20.67 -8.91
N GLU A 196 -5.29 20.26 -8.17
CA GLU A 196 -6.66 20.20 -8.67
C GLU A 196 -7.24 21.60 -8.99
N PHE A 197 -6.86 22.61 -8.20
CA PHE A 197 -7.22 24.02 -8.43
C PHE A 197 -6.20 24.79 -9.28
N ALA A 198 -5.03 24.22 -9.57
CA ALA A 198 -3.91 24.89 -10.23
C ALA A 198 -3.43 26.17 -9.53
N ILE A 199 -3.33 26.12 -8.20
CA ILE A 199 -2.87 27.24 -7.35
C ILE A 199 -1.57 26.88 -6.61
N SER A 200 -0.95 27.85 -5.91
CA SER A 200 0.24 27.56 -5.12
C SER A 200 -0.08 26.66 -3.94
N TYR A 201 0.86 25.79 -3.58
CA TYR A 201 0.80 24.99 -2.36
C TYR A 201 0.58 25.85 -1.10
N GLN A 202 1.05 27.11 -1.10
CA GLN A 202 0.90 28.02 0.03
C GLN A 202 -0.51 28.56 0.21
N ASP A 203 -1.30 28.56 -0.87
CA ASP A 203 -2.70 29.04 -0.86
C ASP A 203 -3.66 27.96 -0.35
N VAL A 204 -3.17 26.72 -0.18
CA VAL A 204 -3.93 25.62 0.43
C VAL A 204 -3.58 25.51 1.91
N LYS A 205 -4.56 25.76 2.79
CA LYS A 205 -4.48 25.61 4.24
C LYS A 205 -5.18 24.33 4.67
N LEU A 206 -4.45 23.43 5.32
CA LEU A 206 -5.03 22.23 5.90
C LEU A 206 -5.42 22.48 7.35
N MET A 207 -6.63 22.06 7.72
CA MET A 207 -7.13 22.16 9.09
C MET A 207 -6.75 20.92 9.89
N ILE A 208 -6.71 21.10 11.22
CA ILE A 208 -6.65 19.97 12.15
C ILE A 208 -7.81 19.00 11.88
N THR A 209 -7.54 17.71 11.99
CA THR A 209 -8.56 16.66 11.94
C THR A 209 -9.55 16.91 13.08
N SER A 210 -10.85 17.00 12.77
CA SER A 210 -11.91 17.24 13.75
C SER A 210 -13.16 16.47 13.37
N THR A 211 -13.76 15.81 14.36
CA THR A 211 -15.03 15.08 14.23
C THR A 211 -16.23 15.99 14.03
N GLU A 212 -16.09 17.31 14.17
CA GLU A 212 -17.15 18.28 13.83
C GLU A 212 -17.23 18.55 12.32
N LYS A 213 -16.09 18.41 11.62
CA LYS A 213 -15.97 18.68 10.17
C LYS A 213 -16.05 17.39 9.35
N ASN A 214 -15.49 16.32 9.89
CA ASN A 214 -15.30 15.05 9.23
C ASN A 214 -15.85 13.93 10.13
N ASN A 215 -17.10 13.53 9.89
CA ASN A 215 -17.81 12.57 10.75
C ASN A 215 -17.55 11.13 10.28
N ASN A 216 -17.66 10.15 11.19
CA ASN A 216 -17.62 8.71 10.86
C ASN A 216 -16.36 8.25 10.10
N THR A 217 -15.21 8.86 10.39
CA THR A 217 -13.96 8.60 9.69
C THR A 217 -13.31 7.31 10.18
N PRO A 218 -12.83 6.42 9.29
CA PRO A 218 -12.02 5.29 9.72
C PRO A 218 -10.68 5.75 10.30
N PRO A 219 -9.98 4.91 11.08
CA PRO A 219 -8.67 5.25 11.61
C PRO A 219 -7.66 5.46 10.47
N THR A 220 -6.64 6.29 10.71
CA THR A 220 -5.46 6.38 9.84
C THR A 220 -4.63 5.11 9.96
N ALA A 221 -4.97 4.10 9.14
CA ALA A 221 -4.35 2.79 9.14
C ALA A 221 -4.42 2.13 7.75
N ALA A 222 -4.02 0.86 7.66
CA ALA A 222 -4.02 0.04 6.43
C ALA A 222 -3.22 0.64 5.25
N SER A 223 -2.36 1.62 5.53
CA SER A 223 -1.66 2.44 4.52
C SER A 223 -2.60 3.13 3.51
N ALA A 224 -3.90 3.21 3.80
CA ALA A 224 -4.94 3.64 2.86
C ALA A 224 -5.29 5.14 2.99
N SER A 225 -4.68 5.85 3.95
CA SER A 225 -5.15 7.19 4.31
C SER A 225 -4.95 8.25 3.23
N THR A 226 -3.85 8.19 2.47
CA THR A 226 -3.68 9.09 1.30
C THR A 226 -4.68 8.74 0.21
N ASP A 227 -4.86 7.46 -0.09
CA ASP A 227 -5.78 6.98 -1.13
C ASP A 227 -7.21 7.42 -0.83
N LEU A 228 -7.70 7.14 0.38
CA LEU A 228 -9.09 7.44 0.76
C LEU A 228 -9.35 8.94 0.93
N ASN A 229 -8.51 9.64 1.71
CA ASN A 229 -8.74 11.06 2.00
C ASN A 229 -8.32 11.97 0.82
N GLY A 230 -7.31 11.57 0.06
CA GLY A 230 -6.86 12.28 -1.15
C GLY A 230 -7.93 12.28 -2.23
N ILE A 231 -8.50 11.10 -2.53
CA ILE A 231 -9.62 11.02 -3.48
C ILE A 231 -10.85 11.76 -2.96
N ALA A 232 -11.15 11.69 -1.66
CA ALA A 232 -12.25 12.48 -1.08
C ALA A 232 -12.03 14.00 -1.27
N ALA A 233 -10.81 14.49 -1.05
CA ALA A 233 -10.45 15.90 -1.26
C ALA A 233 -10.56 16.29 -2.73
N ILE A 234 -10.03 15.47 -3.65
CA ILE A 234 -10.15 15.70 -5.10
C ILE A 234 -11.61 15.74 -5.52
N ASN A 235 -12.45 14.81 -5.04
CA ASN A 235 -13.88 14.79 -5.35
C ASN A 235 -14.59 16.08 -4.90
N ALA A 236 -14.24 16.62 -3.73
CA ALA A 236 -14.77 17.89 -3.25
C ALA A 236 -14.29 19.06 -4.13
N CYS A 237 -13.00 19.09 -4.47
CA CYS A 237 -12.40 20.11 -5.34
C CYS A 237 -13.03 20.10 -6.74
N GLN A 238 -13.22 18.93 -7.35
CA GLN A 238 -13.86 18.77 -8.66
C GLN A 238 -15.28 19.33 -8.71
N LYS A 239 -16.06 19.14 -7.64
CA LYS A 239 -17.42 19.70 -7.50
C LYS A 239 -17.41 21.23 -7.42
N ILE A 240 -16.40 21.82 -6.80
CA ILE A 240 -16.25 23.28 -6.72
C ILE A 240 -15.75 23.81 -8.07
N ARG A 241 -14.69 23.21 -8.62
CA ARG A 241 -14.08 23.58 -9.89
C ARG A 241 -15.10 23.54 -11.03
N SER A 242 -15.96 22.53 -11.09
CA SER A 242 -16.99 22.45 -12.13
C SER A 242 -17.97 23.64 -12.10
N LYS A 243 -18.36 24.11 -10.91
CA LYS A 243 -19.20 25.31 -10.75
C LYS A 243 -18.44 26.57 -11.16
N LEU A 244 -17.16 26.69 -10.77
CA LEU A 244 -16.30 27.81 -11.16
C LEU A 244 -16.06 27.85 -12.67
N CYS A 245 -15.90 26.70 -13.34
CA CYS A 245 -15.79 26.60 -14.79
C CYS A 245 -16.99 27.24 -15.50
N VAL A 246 -18.21 27.05 -14.98
CA VAL A 246 -19.42 27.67 -15.57
C VAL A 246 -19.34 29.19 -15.47
N VAL A 247 -18.94 29.74 -14.33
CA VAL A 247 -18.78 31.19 -14.14
C VAL A 247 -17.67 31.74 -15.03
N ALA A 248 -16.50 31.08 -15.01
CA ALA A 248 -15.36 31.44 -15.84
C ALA A 248 -15.74 31.42 -17.32
N SER A 249 -16.43 30.39 -17.81
CA SER A 249 -16.84 30.30 -19.21
C SER A 249 -17.66 31.51 -19.65
N LYS A 250 -18.59 31.99 -18.81
CA LYS A 250 -19.40 33.20 -19.10
C LYS A 250 -18.54 34.46 -19.07
N TYR A 251 -17.64 34.57 -18.07
CA TYR A 251 -16.80 35.74 -17.88
C TYR A 251 -15.71 35.89 -18.97
N PHE A 252 -15.17 34.77 -19.47
CA PHE A 252 -14.13 34.76 -20.49
C PHE A 252 -14.66 34.58 -21.92
N ALA A 253 -15.90 34.10 -22.11
CA ALA A 253 -16.52 34.08 -23.45
C ALA A 253 -16.65 35.48 -24.06
N THR A 254 -16.68 36.53 -23.24
CA THR A 254 -16.74 37.94 -23.65
C THR A 254 -15.37 38.58 -23.88
N LYS A 255 -14.26 37.88 -23.57
CA LYS A 255 -12.89 38.36 -23.78
C LYS A 255 -12.30 37.79 -25.07
N LYS A 256 -11.51 38.60 -25.80
CA LYS A 256 -10.82 38.19 -27.05
C LYS A 256 -9.81 37.07 -26.83
N GLU A 257 -9.22 36.97 -25.64
CA GLU A 257 -8.32 35.90 -25.24
C GLU A 257 -9.08 34.88 -24.38
N ARG A 258 -9.31 33.69 -24.93
CA ARG A 258 -9.96 32.58 -24.23
C ARG A 258 -8.89 31.74 -23.53
N PRO A 259 -8.91 31.62 -22.19
CA PRO A 259 -8.07 30.65 -21.52
C PRO A 259 -8.54 29.23 -21.87
N GLN A 260 -7.63 28.32 -22.25
CA GLN A 260 -8.01 26.96 -22.65
C GLN A 260 -8.13 26.00 -21.45
N THR A 261 -7.49 26.28 -20.31
CA THR A 261 -7.50 25.41 -19.12
C THR A 261 -7.34 26.22 -17.82
N PHE A 262 -7.80 25.68 -16.68
CA PHE A 262 -7.57 26.27 -15.35
C PHE A 262 -6.08 26.56 -15.07
N ARG A 263 -5.18 25.69 -15.54
CA ARG A 263 -3.72 25.85 -15.42
C ARG A 263 -3.14 27.01 -16.23
N GLN A 264 -3.74 27.35 -17.35
CA GLN A 264 -3.29 28.45 -18.21
C GLN A 264 -3.98 29.77 -17.88
N ALA A 265 -5.07 29.70 -17.13
CA ALA A 265 -5.98 30.81 -16.96
C ALA A 265 -5.67 31.69 -15.74
N ASN A 266 -4.73 31.30 -14.85
CA ASN A 266 -4.48 31.95 -13.56
C ASN A 266 -5.80 32.48 -12.96
N LEU A 267 -6.79 31.58 -12.84
CA LEU A 267 -8.17 31.95 -12.48
C LEU A 267 -8.31 32.44 -11.04
N PHE A 268 -7.18 32.53 -10.33
CA PHE A 268 -6.97 33.12 -9.03
C PHE A 268 -5.66 33.90 -9.06
#